data_AF-A0A5N5F1I7-F1
#
_entry.id   AF-A0A5N5F1I7-F1
#
_cell.length_a   1.000
_cell.length_b   1.000
_cell.length_c   1.000
_cell.angle_alpha   90.00
_cell.angle_beta   90.00
_cell.angle_gamma   90.00
#
_symmetry.space_group_name_H-M   'P 1'
#
loop_
_entity.id
_entity.type
_entity.pdbx_description
1 polymer ?
#
loop_
_entity_poly.entity_id
_entity_poly.type
_entity_poly.pdbx_seq_one_letter_code
_entity_poly.pdbx_strand_id
1 'polypeptide(L)' 'MEIESDHIGLLLVASAGYDPRVCPTVYEKLSKVTSGDSALRDYLSTHQSGKKRAELLAQAKIMTEAGRGVEGFL' A
#
# COMPACT_ATOMS: atom_id res chain seq x y z
N MET A 1 -11.37 -6.69 -5.71
CA MET A 1 -10.19 -6.51 -6.56
C MET A 1 -9.09 -5.71 -5.88
N GLU A 2 -9.38 -4.54 -5.29
CA GLU A 2 -8.34 -3.70 -4.63
C GLU A 2 -7.42 -4.45 -3.66
N ILE A 3 -7.96 -5.31 -2.79
CA ILE A 3 -7.14 -6.05 -1.80
C ILE A 3 -6.13 -6.99 -2.46
N GLU A 4 -6.51 -7.65 -3.54
CA GLU A 4 -5.61 -8.51 -4.31
C GLU A 4 -4.55 -7.67 -5.03
N SER A 5 -4.96 -6.55 -5.63
CA SER A 5 -4.04 -5.61 -6.28
C SER A 5 -3.01 -5.05 -5.28
N ASP A 6 -3.44 -4.69 -4.07
CA ASP A 6 -2.56 -4.17 -3.04
C ASP A 6 -1.59 -5.26 -2.53
N HIS A 7 -2.06 -6.50 -2.40
CA HIS A 7 -1.21 -7.62 -2.00
C HIS A 7 -0.11 -7.91 -3.04
N ILE A 8 -0.48 -7.99 -4.32
CA ILE A 8 0.49 -8.19 -5.41
C ILE A 8 1.44 -6.99 -5.49
N GLY A 9 0.92 -5.77 -5.37
CA GLY A 9 1.73 -4.55 -5.35
C GLY A 9 2.79 -4.56 -4.25
N LEU A 10 2.45 -5.00 -3.03
CA LEU A 10 3.42 -5.13 -1.94
C LEU A 10 4.54 -6.12 -2.25
N LEU A 11 4.22 -7.26 -2.86
CA LEU A 11 5.23 -8.25 -3.26
C LEU A 11 6.19 -7.67 -4.30
N LEU A 12 5.67 -6.92 -5.28
CA LEU A 12 6.47 -6.26 -6.31
C LEU A 12 7.37 -5.16 -5.73
N VAL A 13 6.84 -4.31 -4.85
CA VAL A 13 7.61 -3.26 -4.15
C VAL A 13 8.76 -3.88 -3.36
N ALA A 14 8.49 -4.94 -2.58
CA ALA A 14 9.52 -5.66 -1.83
C ALA A 14 10.56 -6.31 -2.75
N SER A 15 10.11 -6.94 -3.85
CA SER A 15 11.00 -7.60 -4.82
C SER A 15 11.89 -6.62 -5.57
N ALA A 16 11.44 -5.38 -5.73
CA ALA A 16 12.22 -4.28 -6.31
C ALA A 16 13.18 -3.62 -5.31
N GLY A 17 13.29 -4.13 -4.08
CA GLY A 17 14.20 -3.62 -3.05
C GLY A 17 13.68 -2.39 -2.29
N TYR A 18 12.42 -1.99 -2.50
CA TYR A 18 11.79 -0.94 -1.71
C TYR A 18 11.20 -1.49 -0.43
N ASP A 19 11.05 -0.62 0.59
CA ASP A 19 10.42 -0.99 1.85
C ASP A 19 8.88 -1.04 1.73
N PRO A 20 8.25 -2.23 1.75
CA PRO A 20 6.79 -2.35 1.64
C PRO A 20 6.05 -1.71 2.82
N ARG A 21 6.70 -1.48 3.97
CA ARG A 21 6.09 -0.89 5.17
C ARG A 21 5.67 0.56 4.97
N VAL A 22 6.13 1.21 3.90
CA VAL A 22 5.73 2.57 3.52
C VAL A 22 4.33 2.58 2.88
N CYS A 23 3.90 1.50 2.22
CA CYS A 23 2.66 1.44 1.45
C CYS A 23 1.38 1.76 2.26
N PRO A 24 1.16 1.25 3.49
CA PRO A 24 -0.03 1.61 4.27
C PRO A 24 -0.18 3.12 4.49
N THR A 25 0.95 3.82 4.69
CA THR A 25 0.99 5.28 4.91
C THR A 25 0.48 6.06 3.70
N VAL A 26 0.70 5.55 2.48
CA VAL A 26 0.18 6.16 1.24
C VAL A 26 -1.35 6.17 1.26
N TYR A 27 -1.96 5.03 1.59
CA TYR A 27 -3.42 4.91 1.64
C TYR A 27 -4.05 5.68 2.80
N GLU A 28 -3.37 5.77 3.95
CA GLU A 28 -3.80 6.66 5.03
C GLU A 28 -3.81 8.13 4.60
N LYS A 29 -2.74 8.59 3.94
CA LYS A 29 -2.67 9.97 3.43
C LYS A 29 -3.75 10.21 2.38
N LEU A 30 -3.92 9.28 1.45
CA LEU A 30 -4.95 9.35 0.41
C LEU A 30 -6.36 9.44 0.99
N SER A 31 -6.62 8.74 2.10
CA SER A 31 -7.92 8.78 2.79
C SER A 31 -8.24 10.12 3.45
N LYS A 32 -7.21 10.95 3.72
CA LYS A 32 -7.35 12.27 4.37
C LYS A 32 -7.48 13.42 3.37
N VAL A 33 -7.21 13.17 2.09
CA VAL A 33 -7.35 14.19 1.03
C VAL A 33 -8.75 14.05 0.44
N THR A 34 -9.68 14.92 0.86
CA THR A 34 -11.10 14.81 0.47
C THR A 34 -11.69 16.06 -0.15
N SER A 35 -10.90 17.07 -0.56
CA SER A 35 -11.49 18.34 -1.01
C SER A 35 -10.69 19.02 -2.13
N GLY A 36 -11.33 19.17 -3.30
CA GLY A 36 -10.95 20.13 -4.34
C GLY A 36 -10.23 19.56 -5.57
N ASP A 37 -9.64 18.38 -5.50
CA ASP A 37 -8.87 17.81 -6.61
C ASP A 37 -9.73 16.84 -7.46
N SER A 38 -10.00 17.23 -8.71
CA SER A 38 -10.79 16.44 -9.66
C SER A 38 -10.11 15.12 -10.04
N ALA A 39 -8.78 15.10 -10.16
CA ALA A 39 -8.05 13.89 -10.52
C ALA A 39 -8.10 12.84 -9.40
N LEU A 40 -8.06 13.30 -8.14
CA LEU A 40 -8.22 12.41 -7.00
C LEU A 40 -9.65 11.85 -6.90
N ARG A 41 -10.66 12.67 -7.23
CA ARG A 41 -12.06 12.20 -7.29
C ARG A 41 -12.26 11.13 -8.34
N ASP A 42 -11.67 11.30 -9.53
CA ASP A 42 -11.75 10.32 -10.61
C ASP A 42 -11.06 9.01 -10.20
N TYR A 43 -9.88 9.09 -9.60
CA TYR A 43 -9.19 7.91 -9.06
C TYR A 43 -10.04 7.16 -8.02
N LEU A 44 -10.64 7.90 -7.07
CA LEU A 44 -11.48 7.31 -6.02
C LEU A 44 -12.81 6.75 -6.54
N SER A 45 -13.24 7.13 -7.75
CA SER A 45 -14.46 6.63 -8.37
C SER A 45 -14.34 5.18 -8.83
N THR A 46 -13.13 4.76 -9.25
CA THR A 46 -12.83 3.38 -9.67
C THR A 46 -12.12 2.59 -8.58
N HIS A 47 -11.40 3.26 -7.69
CA HIS A 47 -10.66 2.65 -6.58
C HIS A 47 -11.13 3.18 -5.23
N GLN A 48 -11.95 2.39 -4.53
CA GLN A 48 -12.48 2.76 -3.21
C GLN A 48 -11.38 3.17 -2.19
N SER A 49 -11.72 4.16 -1.35
CA SER A 49 -10.79 4.87 -0.47
C SER A 49 -10.08 4.01 0.59
N GLY A 50 -8.94 4.53 1.05
CA GLY A 50 -7.80 3.76 1.56
C GLY A 50 -7.82 3.28 3.02
N LYS A 51 -8.79 3.62 3.87
CA LYS A 51 -8.68 3.28 5.31
C LYS A 51 -8.63 1.77 5.56
N LYS A 52 -9.59 1.01 5.01
CA LYS A 52 -9.63 -0.45 5.17
C LYS A 52 -8.45 -1.14 4.47
N ARG A 53 -8.01 -0.58 3.35
CA ARG A 53 -6.83 -1.07 2.60
C ARG A 53 -5.57 -0.88 3.41
N ALA A 54 -5.35 0.30 4.00
CA ALA A 54 -4.22 0.58 4.88
C ALA A 54 -4.15 -0.39 6.07
N GLU A 55 -5.28 -0.63 6.74
CA GLU A 55 -5.37 -1.58 7.86
C GLU A 55 -4.96 -3.01 7.46
N LEU A 56 -5.40 -3.47 6.28
CA LEU A 56 -5.10 -4.81 5.78
C LEU A 56 -3.64 -4.93 5.34
N LEU A 57 -3.09 -3.89 4.69
CA LEU A 57 -1.70 -3.89 4.27
C LEU A 57 -0.74 -3.87 5.46
N ALA A 58 -1.07 -3.12 6.52
CA ALA A 58 -0.27 -3.12 7.75
C ALA A 58 -0.17 -4.50 8.42
N GLN A 59 -1.12 -5.40 8.14
CA GLN A 59 -1.16 -6.76 8.68
C GLN A 59 -0.65 -7.82 7.69
N ALA A 60 -0.26 -7.42 6.47
CA ALA A 60 0.18 -8.36 5.45
C ALA A 60 1.46 -9.08 5.89
N LYS A 61 1.53 -10.39 5.68
CA LYS A 61 2.68 -11.24 6.07
C LYS A 61 4.03 -10.69 5.57
N ILE A 62 4.03 -10.08 4.38
CA ILE A 62 5.21 -9.45 3.76
C ILE A 62 5.82 -8.33 4.61
N MET A 63 5.03 -7.67 5.48
CA MET A 63 5.53 -6.66 6.41
C MET A 63 6.49 -7.24 7.46
N THR A 64 6.28 -8.49 7.85
CA THR A 64 7.14 -9.21 8.80
C THR A 64 8.43 -9.69 8.15
N GLU A 65 8.37 -10.07 6.87
CA GLU A 65 9.53 -10.55 6.10
C GLU A 65 10.43 -9.39 5.65
N ALA A 66 9.87 -8.20 5.41
CA ALA A 66 10.64 -6.99 5.09
C ALA A 66 11.64 -6.60 6.19
N GLY A 67 11.38 -6.97 7.46
CA GLY A 67 12.34 -6.79 8.56
C GLY A 67 13.50 -7.78 8.56
N ARG A 68 13.40 -8.89 7.82
CA ARG A 68 14.41 -9.97 7.75
C ARG A 68 15.19 -9.95 6.43
N GLY A 69 14.62 -9.39 5.36
CA GLY A 69 15.17 -9.43 4.00
C GLY A 69 16.40 -8.57 3.73
N VAL A 70 16.82 -7.69 4.64
CA VAL A 70 18.07 -6.92 4.48
C VAL A 70 19.31 -7.82 4.68
N GLU A 71 19.18 -8.93 5.41
CA GLU A 71 20.29 -9.86 5.68
C GLU A 71 20.46 -10.95 4.61
N GLY A 72 19.47 -11.14 3.71
CA GLY A 72 19.48 -12.22 2.72
C GLY A 72 20.03 -11.86 1.34
N PHE A 73 20.41 -10.59 1.14
CA PHE A 73 20.92 -10.06 -0.14
C PHE A 73 22.30 -9.39 -0.02
N LEU A 74 22.97 -9.53 1.13
CA LEU A 74 24.37 -9.11 1.35
C LEU A 74 25.27 -10.32 1.59
#